data_AF-A0A9N9SE50-F1
#
_entry.id   AF-A0A9N9SE50-F1
#
_cell.length_a   1.000
_cell.length_b   1.000
_cell.length_c   1.000
_cell.angle_alpha   90.00
_cell.angle_beta   90.00
_cell.angle_gamma   90.00
#
_symmetry.space_group_name_H-M   'P 1'
#
loop_
_entity.id
_entity.type
_entity.pdbx_description
1 polymer ?
#
loop_
_entity_poly.entity_id
_entity_poly.type
_entity_poly.pdbx_seq_one_letter_code
_entity_poly.pdbx_strand_id
1 'polypeptide(L)'
;MEGFFWDKLRASGTPLEEDVLSNVEKFVVKLYKHHICSNDARSYLFGAVRKPEFLPPTTDALRLHIKRCNYQVCVWENAHIPKPSLPRLQDCGWIVQREQVVPRLITLDPIPKSCPEIVVCHCKGHCNTKNCSCRKANVSCIKLCTPCKRSCLNSGDTQKFHFFLKKYPLF
;
A
#
# COMPACT_ATOMS: atom_id res chain seq x y z
N MET A 1 -5.12 -5.03 -31.34
CA MET A 1 -5.31 -4.28 -30.07
C MET A 1 -4.12 -4.37 -29.12
N GLU A 2 -2.98 -4.96 -29.53
CA GLU A 2 -1.81 -5.15 -28.64
C GLU A 2 -0.77 -4.03 -28.72
N GLY A 3 -0.76 -3.19 -29.76
CA GLY A 3 0.23 -2.10 -29.92
C GLY A 3 0.04 -0.93 -28.94
N PHE A 4 -1.20 -0.63 -28.57
CA PHE A 4 -1.53 0.60 -27.81
C PHE A 4 -1.02 0.57 -26.36
N PHE A 5 -0.85 -0.62 -25.78
CA PHE A 5 -0.34 -0.76 -24.41
C PHE A 5 1.18 -0.57 -24.35
N TRP A 6 1.91 -1.12 -25.32
CA TRP A 6 3.37 -1.02 -25.37
C TRP A 6 3.86 0.37 -25.79
N ASP A 7 3.12 1.07 -26.65
CA ASP A 7 3.46 2.44 -27.06
C ASP A 7 3.34 3.45 -25.89
N LYS A 8 2.42 3.22 -24.95
CA LYS A 8 2.31 4.01 -23.71
C LYS A 8 3.37 3.68 -22.66
N LEU A 9 3.99 2.51 -22.75
CA LEU A 9 5.09 2.07 -21.88
C LEU A 9 6.47 2.40 -22.44
N ARG A 10 6.57 2.86 -23.70
CA ARG A 10 7.85 3.34 -24.26
C ARG A 10 8.38 4.44 -23.36
N ALA A 11 9.57 4.20 -22.82
CA ALA A 11 10.26 5.12 -21.94
C ALA A 11 10.81 6.29 -22.74
N SER A 12 9.92 7.17 -23.21
CA SER A 12 10.25 8.40 -23.93
C SER A 12 10.79 9.49 -22.99
N GLY A 13 11.55 9.14 -21.94
CA GLY A 13 12.01 10.09 -20.92
C GLY A 13 10.88 10.88 -20.21
N THR A 14 9.62 10.59 -20.51
CA THR A 14 8.44 11.26 -19.99
C THR A 14 8.02 10.61 -18.68
N PRO A 15 7.47 11.39 -17.73
CA PRO A 15 6.87 10.83 -16.52
C PRO A 15 5.76 9.83 -16.88
N LEU A 16 5.73 8.68 -16.21
CA LEU A 16 4.62 7.73 -16.34
C LEU A 16 3.29 8.42 -16.06
N GLU A 17 2.36 8.29 -17.00
CA GLU A 17 1.00 8.82 -16.88
C GLU A 17 0.24 8.14 -15.73
N GLU A 18 -0.64 8.90 -15.08
CA GLU A 18 -1.42 8.41 -13.93
C GLU A 18 -2.39 7.29 -14.32
N ASP A 19 -2.87 7.25 -15.56
CA ASP A 19 -3.73 6.17 -16.07
C ASP A 19 -2.97 4.83 -16.15
N VAL A 20 -1.70 4.86 -16.59
CA VAL A 20 -0.82 3.69 -16.64
C VAL A 20 -0.58 3.18 -15.22
N LEU A 21 -0.21 4.06 -14.28
CA LEU A 21 0.00 3.70 -12.88
C LEU A 21 -1.28 3.09 -12.27
N SER A 22 -2.44 3.70 -12.52
CA SER A 22 -3.75 3.21 -12.06
C SER A 22 -4.09 1.83 -12.65
N ASN A 23 -3.81 1.61 -13.92
CA ASN A 23 -4.11 0.33 -14.60
C ASN A 23 -3.21 -0.80 -14.09
N VAL A 24 -1.92 -0.53 -13.88
CA VAL A 24 -0.99 -1.51 -13.27
C VAL A 24 -1.40 -1.81 -11.83
N GLU A 25 -1.78 -0.79 -11.05
CA GLU A 25 -2.30 -0.98 -9.69
C GLU A 25 -3.54 -1.88 -9.69
N LYS A 26 -4.53 -1.63 -10.56
CA LYS A 26 -5.71 -2.49 -10.70
C LYS A 26 -5.35 -3.92 -11.08
N PHE A 27 -4.37 -4.11 -11.96
CA PHE A 27 -3.87 -5.44 -12.32
C PHE A 27 -3.27 -6.17 -11.12
N VAL A 28 -2.38 -5.52 -10.37
CA VAL A 28 -1.76 -6.11 -9.17
C VAL A 28 -2.82 -6.47 -8.14
N VAL A 29 -3.79 -5.59 -7.90
CA VAL A 29 -4.87 -5.81 -6.92
C VAL A 29 -5.77 -7.00 -7.28
N LYS A 30 -5.95 -7.30 -8.58
CA LYS A 30 -6.64 -8.51 -9.03
C LYS A 30 -5.94 -9.80 -8.60
N LEU A 31 -4.60 -9.81 -8.47
CA LEU A 31 -3.84 -10.97 -7.96
C LEU A 31 -4.25 -11.32 -6.51
N TYR A 32 -4.76 -10.33 -5.78
CA TYR A 32 -5.27 -10.47 -4.41
C TYR A 32 -6.80 -10.66 -4.36
N LYS A 33 -7.45 -10.96 -5.50
CA LYS A 33 -8.92 -11.13 -5.63
C LYS A 33 -9.70 -9.91 -5.16
N HIS A 34 -9.20 -8.72 -5.49
CA HIS A 34 -9.83 -7.44 -5.18
C HIS A 34 -9.85 -6.53 -6.42
N HIS A 35 -10.61 -5.43 -6.38
CA HIS A 35 -10.89 -4.63 -7.58
C HIS A 35 -10.78 -3.10 -7.43
N ILE A 36 -10.49 -2.59 -6.24
CA ILE A 36 -10.57 -1.14 -5.97
C ILE A 36 -9.20 -0.48 -6.12
N CYS A 37 -8.38 -0.52 -5.06
CA CYS A 37 -7.00 -0.03 -5.06
C CYS A 37 -6.16 -0.82 -4.04
N SER A 38 -4.84 -0.65 -4.08
CA SER A 38 -3.92 -1.45 -3.28
C SER A 38 -4.11 -1.22 -1.78
N ASN A 39 -4.33 0.03 -1.37
CA ASN A 39 -4.58 0.37 0.03
C ASN A 39 -5.91 -0.18 0.58
N ASP A 40 -6.97 -0.21 -0.24
CA ASP A 40 -8.26 -0.80 0.17
C ASP A 40 -8.17 -2.32 0.30
N ALA A 41 -7.53 -2.98 -0.68
CA ALA A 41 -7.27 -4.41 -0.63
C ALA A 41 -6.41 -4.78 0.58
N ARG A 42 -5.36 -3.99 0.85
CA ARG A 42 -4.51 -4.14 2.03
C ARG A 42 -5.32 -4.01 3.31
N SER A 43 -6.19 -3.00 3.40
CA SER A 43 -7.05 -2.77 4.56
C SER A 43 -8.03 -3.92 4.80
N TYR A 44 -8.58 -4.47 3.71
CA TYR A 44 -9.50 -5.61 3.78
C TYR A 44 -8.80 -6.89 4.23
N LEU A 45 -7.60 -7.16 3.71
CA LEU A 45 -6.81 -8.36 4.00
C LEU A 45 -6.08 -8.27 5.35
N PHE A 46 -5.94 -7.08 5.91
CA PHE A 46 -5.31 -6.88 7.21
C PHE A 46 -6.04 -7.66 8.30
N GLY A 47 -5.33 -8.62 8.91
CA GLY A 47 -5.89 -9.52 9.92
C GLY A 47 -6.66 -10.72 9.37
N ALA A 48 -6.92 -10.78 8.06
CA ALA A 48 -7.50 -11.93 7.38
C ALA A 48 -6.43 -12.91 6.88
N VAL A 49 -5.23 -12.40 6.57
CA VAL A 49 -4.08 -13.22 6.15
C VAL A 49 -3.17 -13.57 7.33
N ARG A 50 -2.53 -14.74 7.26
CA ARG A 50 -1.66 -15.26 8.33
C ARG A 50 -0.28 -14.59 8.39
N LYS A 51 0.23 -14.11 7.24
CA LYS A 51 1.55 -13.50 7.10
C LYS A 51 1.43 -12.14 6.39
N PRO A 52 2.21 -11.12 6.79
CA PRO A 52 2.22 -9.81 6.15
C PRO A 52 2.59 -9.86 4.66
N GLU A 53 3.38 -10.84 4.25
CA GLU A 53 3.82 -11.08 2.87
C GLU A 53 2.64 -11.33 1.90
N PHE A 54 1.50 -11.80 2.42
CA PHE A 54 0.28 -12.01 1.64
C PHE A 54 -0.58 -10.75 1.52
N LEU A 55 -0.17 -9.64 2.12
CA LEU A 55 -0.82 -8.36 1.90
C LEU A 55 -0.35 -7.77 0.56
N PRO A 56 -1.23 -7.08 -0.18
CA PRO A 56 -0.82 -6.30 -1.33
C PRO A 56 0.13 -5.18 -0.89
N PRO A 57 1.04 -4.73 -1.78
CA PRO A 57 1.86 -3.55 -1.52
C PRO A 57 0.97 -2.33 -1.22
N THR A 58 1.49 -1.30 -0.57
CA THR A 58 0.76 -0.02 -0.53
C THR A 58 0.74 0.60 -1.93
N THR A 59 -0.25 1.46 -2.20
CA THR A 59 -0.33 2.22 -3.45
C THR A 59 0.96 3.00 -3.70
N ASP A 60 1.52 3.60 -2.65
CA ASP A 60 2.78 4.34 -2.68
C ASP A 60 3.99 3.46 -3.05
N ALA A 61 4.17 2.34 -2.34
CA ALA A 61 5.27 1.41 -2.61
C ALA A 61 5.17 0.79 -4.01
N LEU A 62 3.95 0.45 -4.45
CA LEU A 62 3.72 -0.09 -5.79
C LEU A 62 4.06 0.93 -6.88
N ARG A 63 3.61 2.18 -6.75
CA ARG A 63 3.92 3.25 -7.70
C ARG A 63 5.43 3.50 -7.80
N LEU A 64 6.13 3.52 -6.66
CA LEU A 64 7.59 3.64 -6.64
C LEU A 64 8.26 2.45 -7.33
N HIS A 65 7.77 1.23 -7.13
CA HIS A 65 8.28 0.04 -7.82
C HIS A 65 8.08 0.13 -9.34
N ILE A 66 6.90 0.51 -9.81
CA ILE A 66 6.61 0.67 -11.25
C ILE A 66 7.56 1.69 -11.87
N LYS A 67 7.76 2.85 -11.21
CA LYS A 67 8.70 3.89 -11.66
C LYS A 67 10.13 3.38 -11.79
N ARG A 68 10.60 2.58 -10.83
CA ARG A 68 11.95 1.98 -10.88
C ARG A 68 12.08 0.97 -12.01
N CYS A 69 11.10 0.09 -12.19
CA CYS A 69 11.09 -0.88 -13.29
C CYS A 69 11.08 -0.18 -14.65
N ASN A 70 10.28 0.88 -14.80
CA ASN A 70 10.24 1.68 -16.03
C ASN A 70 11.58 2.38 -16.31
N TYR A 71 12.24 2.92 -15.28
CA TYR A 71 13.59 3.47 -15.42
C TYR A 71 14.60 2.40 -15.87
N GLN A 72 14.54 1.20 -15.29
CA GLN A 72 15.43 0.11 -15.67
C GLN A 72 15.25 -0.28 -17.14
N VAL A 73 14.02 -0.34 -17.64
CA VAL A 73 13.72 -0.57 -19.06
C VAL A 73 14.28 0.56 -19.92
N CYS A 74 14.10 1.82 -19.51
CA CYS A 74 14.67 2.99 -20.21
C CYS A 74 16.20 2.89 -20.36
N VAL A 75 16.90 2.47 -19.30
CA VAL A 75 18.35 2.24 -19.34
C VAL A 75 18.71 1.16 -20.35
N TRP A 76 17.98 0.05 -20.38
CA TRP A 76 18.23 -1.05 -21.30
C TRP A 76 17.95 -0.69 -22.75
N GLU A 77 16.85 0.00 -23.03
CA GLU A 77 16.49 0.47 -24.38
C GLU A 77 17.57 1.40 -24.94
N ASN A 78 18.20 2.21 -24.09
CA ASN A 78 19.21 3.19 -24.48
C ASN A 78 20.66 2.70 -24.27
N ALA A 79 20.88 1.42 -23.94
CA ALA A 79 22.21 0.90 -23.64
C ALA A 79 23.20 0.96 -24.82
N HIS A 80 22.68 1.07 -26.04
CA HIS A 80 23.47 1.21 -27.27
C HIS A 80 23.93 2.65 -27.54
N ILE A 81 23.36 3.65 -26.84
CA ILE A 81 23.67 5.06 -27.01
C ILE A 81 24.75 5.45 -25.99
N PRO A 82 25.90 5.98 -26.40
CA PRO A 82 26.87 6.52 -25.47
C PRO A 82 26.29 7.71 -24.69
N LYS A 83 26.34 7.67 -23.36
CA LYS A 83 25.81 8.72 -22.46
C LYS A 83 24.36 9.10 -22.79
N PRO A 84 23.41 8.17 -22.67
CA PRO A 84 22.03 8.43 -23.01
C PRO A 84 21.42 9.49 -22.09
N SER A 85 20.52 10.31 -22.65
CA SER A 85 19.72 11.25 -21.85
C SER A 85 18.64 10.47 -21.10
N LEU A 86 18.88 10.20 -19.82
CA LEU A 86 17.96 9.46 -18.96
C LEU A 86 17.19 10.41 -18.02
N PRO A 87 15.96 10.05 -17.61
CA PRO A 87 15.22 10.80 -16.61
C PRO A 87 15.95 10.80 -15.26
N ARG A 88 15.63 11.76 -14.40
CA ARG A 88 16.29 11.87 -13.09
C ARG A 88 15.91 10.69 -12.20
N LEU A 89 16.92 10.06 -11.58
CA LEU A 89 16.75 8.95 -10.63
C LEU A 89 15.71 9.24 -9.53
N GLN A 90 15.71 10.47 -8.99
CA GLN A 90 14.81 10.87 -7.92
C GLN A 90 13.33 10.85 -8.33
N ASP A 91 13.03 11.14 -9.59
CA ASP A 91 11.68 11.12 -10.14
C ASP A 91 11.22 9.69 -10.45
N CYS A 92 12.17 8.75 -10.52
CA CYS A 92 11.98 7.35 -10.82
C CYS A 92 12.00 6.43 -9.59
N GLY A 93 11.83 6.99 -8.39
CA GLY A 93 11.71 6.19 -7.16
C GLY A 93 13.04 5.67 -6.60
N TRP A 94 14.15 6.36 -6.91
CA TRP A 94 15.47 6.16 -6.31
C TRP A 94 15.86 7.35 -5.42
N ILE A 95 16.76 7.13 -4.48
CA ILE A 95 17.37 8.18 -3.66
C ILE A 95 18.88 7.96 -3.59
N VAL A 96 19.63 9.04 -3.35
CA VAL A 96 21.06 8.96 -3.09
C VAL A 96 21.27 9.03 -1.59
N GLN A 97 21.84 7.98 -1.01
CA GLN A 97 22.22 7.92 0.39
C GLN A 97 23.67 7.49 0.49
N ARG A 98 24.51 8.27 1.19
CA ARG A 98 25.94 7.95 1.35
C ARG A 98 26.63 7.62 0.03
N GLU A 99 26.38 8.45 -0.98
CA GLU A 99 26.92 8.30 -2.36
C GLU A 99 26.44 7.04 -3.12
N GLN A 100 25.51 6.27 -2.55
CA GLN A 100 24.92 5.10 -3.19
C GLN A 100 23.50 5.40 -3.67
N VAL A 101 23.16 4.89 -4.85
CA VAL A 101 21.80 4.92 -5.37
C VAL A 101 21.04 3.74 -4.77
N VAL A 102 20.05 4.03 -3.93
CA VAL A 102 19.23 3.02 -3.25
C VAL A 102 17.75 3.20 -3.59
N PRO A 103 16.95 2.12 -3.60
CA PRO A 103 15.51 2.22 -3.85
C PRO A 103 14.81 3.07 -2.79
N ARG A 104 13.97 4.02 -3.22
CA ARG A 104 12.98 4.63 -2.33
C ARG A 104 11.82 3.66 -2.16
N LEU A 105 11.70 3.04 -0.99
CA LEU A 105 10.66 2.03 -0.75
C LEU A 105 9.29 2.66 -0.51
N ILE A 106 9.26 3.78 0.21
CA ILE A 106 8.06 4.54 0.56
C ILE A 106 8.35 6.05 0.55
N THR A 107 7.33 6.86 0.27
CA THR A 107 7.36 8.31 0.44
C THR A 107 6.68 8.78 1.71
N LEU A 108 5.77 7.96 2.23
CA LEU A 108 5.00 8.23 3.44
C LEU A 108 5.87 8.00 4.66
N ASP A 109 5.66 8.82 5.70
CA ASP A 109 6.33 8.61 6.98
C ASP A 109 6.02 7.20 7.50
N PRO A 110 7.01 6.52 8.10
CA PRO A 110 6.73 5.36 8.91
C PRO A 110 5.71 5.73 9.98
N ILE A 111 4.92 4.76 10.42
CA ILE A 111 3.89 4.93 11.46
C ILE A 111 4.38 5.89 12.56
N PRO A 112 3.68 7.02 12.78
CA PRO A 112 4.02 7.95 13.84
C PRO A 112 4.05 7.19 15.16
N LYS A 113 5.05 7.45 16.01
CA LYS A 113 5.12 6.85 17.36
C LYS A 113 3.85 7.09 18.19
N SER A 114 3.08 8.12 17.86
CA SER A 114 1.79 8.46 18.46
C SER A 114 0.61 7.62 17.95
N CYS A 115 0.84 6.61 17.10
CA CYS A 115 -0.23 5.74 16.65
C CYS A 115 -0.80 4.95 17.82
N PRO A 116 -2.14 4.95 18.03
CA PRO A 116 -2.74 4.07 19.03
C PRO A 116 -2.42 2.62 18.68
N GLU A 117 -1.89 1.88 19.66
CA GLU A 117 -1.69 0.44 19.54
C GLU A 117 -3.01 -0.23 19.17
N ILE A 118 -2.94 -1.27 18.34
CA ILE A 118 -4.12 -2.00 17.90
C ILE A 118 -4.70 -2.75 19.10
N VAL A 119 -5.77 -2.21 19.70
CA VAL A 119 -6.48 -2.87 20.80
C VAL A 119 -7.48 -3.86 20.21
N VAL A 120 -7.21 -5.16 20.40
CA VAL A 120 -8.12 -6.24 20.05
C VAL A 120 -8.75 -6.79 21.34
N CYS A 121 -10.07 -6.96 21.34
CA CYS A 121 -10.76 -7.64 22.44
C CYS A 121 -11.05 -9.10 22.10
N HIS A 122 -11.10 -9.92 23.13
CA HIS A 122 -11.47 -11.34 23.05
C HIS A 122 -12.85 -11.60 23.65
N CYS A 123 -13.72 -10.58 23.65
CA CYS A 123 -15.05 -10.68 24.23
C CYS A 123 -15.90 -11.70 23.47
N LYS A 124 -16.57 -12.59 24.21
CA LYS A 124 -17.56 -13.52 23.67
C LYS A 124 -18.99 -12.93 23.63
N GLY A 125 -19.18 -11.75 24.20
CA GLY A 125 -20.48 -11.07 24.32
C GLY A 125 -20.54 -9.74 23.56
N HIS A 126 -21.55 -8.94 23.88
CA HIS A 126 -21.95 -7.74 23.14
C HIS A 126 -21.00 -6.55 23.20
N CYS A 127 -19.88 -6.61 23.92
CA CYS A 127 -18.96 -5.48 24.08
C CYS A 127 -19.63 -4.18 24.60
N ASN A 128 -20.66 -4.27 25.44
CA ASN A 128 -21.38 -3.11 25.98
C ASN A 128 -20.81 -2.60 27.32
N THR A 129 -19.91 -3.34 27.96
CA THR A 129 -19.30 -2.98 29.25
C THR A 129 -17.80 -2.71 29.12
N LYS A 130 -17.21 -2.11 30.18
CA LYS A 130 -15.76 -1.88 30.29
C LYS A 130 -14.92 -3.16 30.44
N ASN A 131 -15.54 -4.35 30.43
CA ASN A 131 -14.85 -5.64 30.30
C ASN A 131 -14.29 -5.84 28.89
N CYS A 132 -14.80 -5.10 27.89
CA CYS A 132 -14.20 -5.04 26.57
C CYS A 132 -12.98 -4.11 26.60
N SER A 133 -11.80 -4.66 26.27
CA SER A 133 -10.55 -3.88 26.20
C SER A 133 -10.65 -2.72 25.21
N CYS A 134 -11.30 -2.92 24.05
CA CYS A 134 -11.54 -1.84 23.08
C CYS A 134 -12.38 -0.71 23.70
N ARG A 135 -13.51 -1.05 24.34
CA ARG A 135 -14.35 -0.04 25.00
C ARG A 135 -13.63 0.65 26.16
N LYS A 136 -12.87 -0.11 26.95
CA LYS A 136 -12.04 0.43 28.06
C LYS A 136 -11.00 1.43 27.53
N ALA A 137 -10.41 1.14 26.37
CA ALA A 137 -9.48 2.01 25.67
C ALA A 137 -10.17 3.11 24.82
N ASN A 138 -11.49 3.23 24.90
CA ASN A 138 -12.29 4.21 24.18
C ASN A 138 -12.14 4.13 22.64
N VAL A 139 -11.99 2.90 22.11
CA VAL A 139 -11.93 2.61 20.67
C VAL A 139 -13.00 1.59 20.27
N SER A 140 -13.46 1.70 19.02
CA SER A 140 -14.43 0.75 18.45
C SER A 140 -13.79 -0.61 18.18
N CYS A 141 -14.56 -1.69 18.35
CA CYS A 141 -14.13 -3.03 17.99
C CYS A 141 -13.92 -3.12 16.47
N ILE A 142 -12.76 -3.66 16.06
CA ILE A 142 -12.39 -3.86 14.66
C ILE A 142 -12.58 -5.31 14.21
N LYS A 143 -12.39 -5.60 12.92
CA LYS A 143 -12.52 -6.95 12.34
C LYS A 143 -11.63 -8.02 13.00
N LEU A 144 -10.55 -7.61 13.67
CA LEU A 144 -9.69 -8.49 14.47
C LEU A 144 -10.36 -8.99 15.77
N CYS A 145 -11.42 -8.34 16.24
CA CYS A 145 -12.21 -8.76 17.41
C CYS A 145 -13.17 -9.89 17.02
N THR A 146 -12.62 -11.03 16.57
CA THR A 146 -13.35 -12.13 15.92
C THR A 146 -14.55 -12.69 16.71
N PRO A 147 -14.48 -12.89 18.04
CA PRO A 147 -15.60 -13.46 18.78
C PRO A 147 -16.77 -12.49 19.01
N CYS A 148 -16.60 -11.19 18.70
CA CYS A 148 -17.62 -10.17 18.92
C CYS A 148 -18.56 -9.98 17.72
N LYS A 149 -18.21 -10.49 16.54
CA LYS A 149 -18.72 -10.05 15.22
C LYS A 149 -20.24 -10.11 15.03
N ARG A 150 -20.96 -11.01 15.70
CA ARG A 150 -22.40 -11.19 15.45
C ARG A 150 -23.31 -10.28 16.27
N SER A 151 -22.83 -9.72 17.37
CA SER A 151 -23.68 -8.99 18.31
C SER A 151 -22.96 -7.85 19.06
N CYS A 152 -21.85 -7.37 18.49
CA CYS A 152 -21.06 -6.28 19.06
C CYS A 152 -21.84 -4.96 19.06
N LEU A 153 -22.03 -4.37 20.24
CA LEU A 153 -22.57 -3.04 20.50
C LEU A 153 -21.45 -1.98 20.66
N ASN A 154 -20.20 -2.36 20.43
CA ASN A 154 -19.05 -1.45 20.32
C ASN A 154 -18.51 -1.40 18.89
N SER A 155 -19.35 -1.68 17.89
CA SER A 155 -19.07 -1.37 16.51
C SER A 155 -19.19 0.14 16.32
N GLY A 156 -18.16 0.76 15.77
CA GLY A 156 -18.17 2.16 15.39
C GLY A 156 -17.46 2.31 14.06
N ASP A 157 -17.62 3.47 13.44
CA ASP A 157 -17.15 3.66 12.07
C ASP A 157 -15.62 3.49 12.03
N THR A 158 -15.18 2.47 11.28
CA THR A 158 -13.80 2.03 11.14
C THR A 158 -12.86 3.09 10.54
N GLN A 159 -13.34 4.33 10.35
CA GLN A 159 -12.65 5.44 9.71
C GLN A 159 -11.23 5.67 10.26
N LYS A 160 -10.98 5.59 11.58
CA LYS A 160 -9.63 5.79 12.14
C LYS A 160 -8.64 4.68 11.74
N PHE A 161 -9.08 3.43 11.71
CA PHE A 161 -8.26 2.28 11.28
C PHE A 161 -8.09 2.23 9.76
N HIS A 162 -9.15 2.59 9.03
CA HIS A 162 -9.13 2.71 7.59
C HIS A 162 -8.20 3.84 7.14
N PHE A 163 -8.19 4.99 7.84
CA PHE A 163 -7.20 6.05 7.62
C PHE A 163 -5.78 5.55 7.89
N PHE A 164 -5.60 4.77 8.96
CA PHE A 164 -4.29 4.25 9.34
C PHE A 164 -3.71 3.26 8.31
N LEU A 165 -4.50 2.28 7.88
CA LEU A 165 -4.11 1.30 6.85
C LEU A 165 -3.96 1.93 5.46
N LYS A 166 -4.65 3.04 5.20
CA LYS A 166 -4.49 3.84 3.97
C LYS A 166 -3.26 4.74 3.98
N LYS A 167 -2.87 5.25 5.15
CA LYS A 167 -1.82 6.27 5.28
C LYS A 167 -0.47 5.70 5.68
N TYR A 168 -0.43 4.54 6.33
CA TYR A 168 0.81 3.99 6.86
C TYR A 168 1.04 2.55 6.40
N PRO A 169 2.22 2.26 5.82
CA PRO A 169 2.65 0.89 5.60
C PRO A 169 2.80 0.23 6.98
N LEU A 170 1.90 -0.70 7.30
CA LEU A 170 2.18 -1.65 8.36
C LEU A 170 3.26 -2.58 7.85
N PHE A 171 4.50 -2.39 8.32
CA PHE A 171 5.73 -3.03 7.85
C PHE A 171 6.28 -2.44 6.55
#